data_AF-A0A2H6LRA3-F1
#
_entry.id   AF-A0A2H6LRA3-F1
#
_cell.length_a   1.000
_cell.length_b   1.000
_cell.length_c   1.000
_cell.angle_alpha   90.00
_cell.angle_beta   90.00
_cell.angle_gamma   90.00
#
_symmetry.space_group_name_H-M   'P 1'
#
loop_
_entity.id
_entity.type
_entity.pdbx_description
1 polymer ?
#
loop_
_entity_poly.entity_id
_entity_poly.type
_entity_poly.pdbx_seq_one_letter_code
_entity_poly.pdbx_strand_id
1 'polypeptide(L)' 'MKRDKPYKVKQGEGGLFVPAGDEPIDSPVVTLRMPTSLYEKVVATAGKEKAAWIRQAIREKLERDQNLE' A
#
# COMPACT_ATOMS: atom_id res chain seq x y z
N MET A 1 4.25 -39.71 5.97
CA MET A 1 3.12 -38.89 6.43
C MET A 1 3.08 -37.60 5.60
N LYS A 2 2.07 -37.45 4.73
CA LYS A 2 1.83 -36.20 4.01
C LYS A 2 1.23 -35.22 5.02
N ARG A 3 1.89 -34.09 5.27
CA ARG A 3 1.36 -33.03 6.14
C ARG A 3 0.21 -32.34 5.39
N ASP A 4 -1.01 -32.54 5.88
CA ASP A 4 -2.18 -31.80 5.41
C ASP A 4 -1.94 -30.31 5.60
N LYS A 5 -1.96 -29.56 4.50
CA LYS A 5 -1.82 -28.10 4.53
C LYS A 5 -3.16 -27.50 5.00
N PRO A 6 -3.19 -26.71 6.08
CA PRO A 6 -4.44 -26.27 6.73
C PRO A 6 -5.22 -25.18 5.98
N TYR A 7 -4.90 -24.91 4.71
CA TYR A 7 -5.54 -23.83 3.95
C TYR A 7 -5.89 -24.27 2.52
N LYS A 8 -7.16 -24.11 2.16
CA LYS A 8 -7.65 -24.23 0.78
C LYS A 8 -7.17 -23.00 0.00
N VAL A 9 -6.15 -23.20 -0.82
CA VAL A 9 -5.66 -22.20 -1.76
C VAL A 9 -6.68 -22.10 -2.91
N LYS A 10 -7.34 -20.96 -3.08
CA LYS A 10 -8.07 -20.65 -4.31
C LYS A 10 -7.15 -19.85 -5.21
N GLN A 11 -6.94 -20.31 -6.44
CA GLN A 11 -6.20 -19.59 -7.46
C GLN A 11 -7.14 -18.55 -8.08
N GLY A 12 -6.88 -17.26 -7.83
CA GLY A 12 -7.57 -16.19 -8.57
C GLY A 12 -7.15 -16.19 -10.04
N GLU A 13 -7.99 -15.64 -10.92
CA GLU A 13 -7.71 -15.56 -12.37
C GLU A 13 -6.41 -14.80 -12.72
N GLY A 14 -5.91 -13.97 -11.79
CA GLY A 14 -4.62 -13.26 -11.91
C GLY A 14 -3.39 -13.99 -11.35
N GLY A 15 -3.49 -15.26 -10.96
CA GLY A 15 -2.35 -16.06 -10.48
C GLY A 15 -1.79 -15.65 -9.10
N LEU A 16 -2.45 -14.72 -8.40
CA LEU A 16 -2.07 -14.30 -7.05
C LEU A 16 -2.76 -15.18 -5.99
N PHE A 17 -1.99 -15.65 -5.01
CA PHE A 17 -2.50 -16.45 -3.90
C PHE A 17 -2.97 -15.52 -2.77
N VAL A 18 -4.28 -15.49 -2.51
CA VAL A 18 -4.89 -14.72 -1.41
C VAL A 18 -5.51 -15.69 -0.39
N PRO A 19 -5.42 -15.43 0.93
CA PRO A 19 -6.15 -16.18 1.94
C PRO A 19 -7.67 -16.20 1.64
N ALA A 20 -8.35 -17.29 1.98
CA ALA A 20 -9.78 -17.41 1.72
C ALA A 20 -10.57 -16.37 2.53
N GLY A 21 -11.14 -15.38 1.84
CA GLY A 21 -11.94 -14.30 2.44
C GLY A 21 -11.37 -12.90 2.25
N ASP A 22 -10.13 -12.79 1.79
CA ASP A 22 -9.49 -11.50 1.50
C ASP A 22 -9.61 -11.15 0.02
N GLU A 23 -9.90 -9.87 -0.27
CA GLU A 23 -9.82 -9.35 -1.63
C GLU A 23 -8.35 -9.21 -2.05
N PRO A 24 -8.01 -9.57 -3.30
CA PRO A 24 -6.67 -9.31 -3.83
C PRO A 24 -6.38 -7.81 -3.76
N ILE A 25 -5.20 -7.45 -3.24
CA ILE A 25 -4.74 -6.06 -3.30
C ILE A 25 -4.44 -5.74 -4.76
N ASP A 26 -5.43 -5.17 -5.45
CA ASP A 26 -5.36 -4.82 -6.88
C ASP A 26 -4.59 -3.50 -7.12
N SER A 27 -4.12 -2.86 -6.05
CA SER A 27 -3.32 -1.65 -6.13
C SER A 27 -1.85 -1.98 -6.38
N PRO A 28 -1.22 -1.42 -7.43
CA PRO A 28 0.20 -1.62 -7.69
C PRO A 28 1.02 -1.12 -6.50
N VAL A 29 1.97 -1.93 -6.04
CA VAL A 29 2.93 -1.51 -5.01
C VAL A 29 3.86 -0.47 -5.62
N VAL A 30 3.63 0.80 -5.31
CA VAL A 30 4.48 1.91 -5.77
C VAL A 30 5.62 2.11 -4.79
N THR A 31 6.86 1.98 -5.27
CA THR A 31 8.05 2.35 -4.51
C THR A 31 8.43 3.80 -4.81
N LEU A 32 8.57 4.61 -3.76
CA LEU A 32 8.96 6.01 -3.89
C LEU A 32 10.46 6.13 -3.61
N ARG A 33 11.18 6.80 -4.52
CA ARG A 33 12.56 7.24 -4.26
C ARG A 33 12.51 8.66 -3.73
N MET A 34 13.14 8.89 -2.58
CA MET A 34 13.25 10.21 -1.98
C MET A 34 14.58 10.37 -1.25
N PRO A 35 15.05 11.61 -1.04
CA PRO A 35 16.24 11.87 -0.23
C PRO A 35 16.06 11.35 1.20
N THR A 36 17.14 10.84 1.79
CA THR A 36 17.14 10.30 3.17
C THR A 36 16.61 11.31 4.18
N SER A 37 17.00 12.58 4.06
CA SER A 37 16.54 13.65 4.94
C SER A 37 15.04 13.92 4.86
N LEU A 38 14.41 13.65 3.72
CA LEU A 38 12.95 13.74 3.58
C LEU A 38 12.28 12.52 4.21
N TYR A 39 12.84 11.33 3.95
CA TYR A 39 12.33 10.08 4.52
C TYR A 39 12.32 10.13 6.06
N GLU A 40 13.41 10.58 6.68
CA GLU A 40 13.51 10.72 8.13
C GLU A 40 12.44 11.66 8.70
N LYS A 41 12.18 12.78 8.03
CA LYS A 41 11.11 13.71 8.43
C LYS A 41 9.73 13.08 8.32
N VAL A 42 9.46 12.35 7.24
CA VAL A 42 8.18 11.64 7.06
C VAL A 42 8.00 10.57 8.13
N VAL A 43 9.05 9.84 8.46
CA VAL A 43 9.04 8.84 9.54
C VAL A 43 8.83 9.50 10.90
N ALA A 44 9.46 10.64 11.17
CA ALA A 44 9.27 11.38 12.43
C ALA A 44 7.83 11.90 12.58
N THR A 45 7.19 12.36 11.50
CA THR A 45 5.84 12.91 11.53
C THR A 45 4.76 11.83 11.57
N ALA A 46 4.89 10.76 10.78
CA ALA A 46 3.82 9.80 10.54
C ALA A 46 4.10 8.39 11.10
N GLY A 47 5.34 8.11 11.51
CA GLY A 47 5.73 6.85 12.14
C GLY A 47 5.32 5.60 11.33
N LYS A 48 4.49 4.75 11.97
CA LYS A 48 4.00 3.49 11.38
C LYS A 48 2.99 3.73 10.25
N GLU A 49 2.31 4.88 10.23
CA GLU A 49 1.24 5.20 9.29
C GLU A 49 1.70 6.06 8.10
N LYS A 50 3.02 6.14 7.86
CA LYS A 50 3.63 6.91 6.76
C LYS A 50 2.95 6.75 5.41
N ALA A 51 2.47 5.54 5.06
CA ALA A 51 1.83 5.29 3.78
C ALA A 51 0.45 5.98 3.67
N ALA A 52 -0.34 5.98 4.74
CA ALA A 52 -1.62 6.67 4.79
C ALA A 52 -1.41 8.19 4.75
N TRP A 53 -0.45 8.68 5.55
CA TRP A 53 -0.10 10.09 5.61
C TRP A 53 0.37 10.64 4.25
N ILE A 54 1.26 9.92 3.55
CA ILE A 54 1.73 10.33 2.22
C ILE A 54 0.56 10.45 1.23
N ARG A 55 -0.38 9.49 1.24
CA ARG A 55 -1.56 9.52 0.35
C ARG A 55 -2.45 10.71 0.63
N GLN A 56 -2.68 11.03 1.91
CA GLN A 56 -3.46 12.19 2.31
C GLN A 56 -2.77 13.49 1.86
N ALA A 57 -1.47 13.63 2.09
CA ALA A 57 -0.71 14.81 1.70
C ALA A 57 -0.72 15.03 0.17
N ILE A 58 -0.64 13.95 -0.61
CA ILE A 58 -0.77 14.02 -2.09
C ILE A 58 -2.17 14.47 -2.48
N ARG A 59 -3.21 13.90 -1.87
CA ARG A 59 -4.61 14.28 -2.15
C ARG A 59 -4.86 15.75 -1.86
N GLU A 60 -4.48 16.24 -0.68
CA GLU A 60 -4.63 17.66 -0.30
C GLU A 60 -3.86 18.60 -1.23
N LYS A 61 -2.73 18.17 -1.77
CA LYS A 61 -2.00 18.95 -2.77
C LYS A 61 -2.78 19.00 -4.09
N LEU A 62 -3.24 17.85 -4.59
CA LEU A 62 -4.00 17.78 -5.86
C LEU A 62 -5.30 18.56 -5.79
N GLU A 63 -6.03 18.50 -4.68
CA GLU A 63 -7.26 19.28 -4.47
C GLU A 63 -6.96 20.79 -4.46
N ARG A 64 -5.83 21.22 -3.88
CA ARG A 64 -5.41 22.64 -3.95
C ARG A 64 -5.05 23.07 -5.36
N ASP A 65 -4.30 22.25 -6.09
CA ASP A 65 -3.86 22.56 -7.45
C ASP A 65 -5.07 22.62 -8.40
N GLN A 66 -6.08 21.75 -8.23
CA GLN A 66 -7.33 21.77 -9.01
C GLN A 66 -8.26 22.95 -8.68
N ASN A 67 -8.23 23.45 -7.45
CA ASN A 67 -9.03 24.62 -7.05
C ASN A 67 -8.36 25.97 -7.38
N LEU A 68 -7.12 25.94 -7.91
CA LEU A 68 -6.37 27.11 -8.36
C LEU A 68 -6.51 27.36 -9.88
N GLU A 69 -7.15 26.45 -10.62
CA GLU A 69 -7.63 26.63 -12.01
C GLU A 69 -9.04 27.24 -12.04
#